data_AF-A0A7C7JIA1-F1
#
_entry.id   AF-A0A7C7JIA1-F1
#
_cell.length_a   1.000
_cell.length_b   1.000
_cell.length_c   1.000
_cell.angle_alpha   90.00
_cell.angle_beta   90.00
_cell.angle_gamma   90.00
#
_symmetry.space_group_name_H-M   'P 1'
#
loop_
_entity.id
_entity.type
_entity.pdbx_description
1 polymer ?
#
loop_
_entity_poly.entity_id
_entity_poly.type
_entity_poly.pdbx_seq_one_letter_code
_entity_poly.pdbx_strand_id
1 'polypeptide(L)' 'MRLLIVNGPNLNLIGQREQQIYGNRSFKEYFEA' A
#
# COMPACT_ATOMS: atom_id res chain seq x y z
N MET A 1 -4.07 8.80 -21.60
CA MET A 1 -3.19 9.39 -20.55
C MET A 1 -2.25 8.31 -20.05
N ARG A 2 -0.96 8.61 -19.81
CA ARG A 2 0.02 7.65 -19.26
C ARG A 2 0.48 8.15 -17.90
N LEU A 3 0.24 7.37 -16.86
CA LEU A 3 0.62 7.69 -15.48
C LEU A 3 1.53 6.59 -14.94
N LEU A 4 2.57 7.00 -14.22
CA LEU A 4 3.46 6.13 -13.46
C LEU A 4 3.30 6.48 -11.98
N ILE A 5 3.01 5.49 -11.15
CA ILE A 5 2.94 5.61 -9.70
C ILE A 5 4.17 4.90 -9.13
N VAL A 6 4.99 5.63 -8.37
CA VAL A 6 6.17 5.08 -7.69
C VAL A 6 5.91 5.16 -6.19
N ASN A 7 6.05 4.02 -5.51
CA ASN A 7 5.87 3.92 -4.08
C ASN A 7 7.21 4.08 -3.36
N GLY A 8 7.22 4.85 -2.28
CA GLY A 8 8.37 5.02 -1.41
C GLY A 8 8.70 3.76 -0.59
N PRO A 9 9.83 3.76 0.12
CA PRO A 9 10.23 2.64 0.97
C PRO A 9 9.17 2.36 2.06
N ASN A 10 9.03 1.09 2.43
CA ASN A 10 8.14 0.57 3.47
C ASN A 10 6.63 0.64 3.18
N LEU A 11 6.16 1.24 2.08
CA LEU A 11 4.74 1.17 1.70
C LEU A 11 4.26 -0.26 1.41
N ASN A 12 5.18 -1.18 1.12
CA ASN A 12 4.89 -2.61 1.02
C ASN A 12 4.44 -3.25 2.35
N LEU A 13 4.57 -2.54 3.48
CA LEU A 13 4.22 -3.03 4.82
C LEU A 13 2.84 -2.55 5.31
N ILE A 14 2.10 -1.76 4.51
CA ILE A 14 0.73 -1.37 4.88
C ILE A 14 -0.17 -2.60 5.02
N GLY A 15 -1.12 -2.54 5.95
CA GLY A 15 -1.94 -3.69 6.34
C GLY A 15 -1.20 -4.72 7.21
N GLN A 16 0.11 -4.58 7.47
CA GLN A 16 0.87 -5.46 8.37
C GLN A 16 1.29 -4.77 9.67
N ARG A 17 1.70 -3.51 9.59
CA ARG A 17 2.12 -2.71 10.75
C ARG A 17 1.03 -1.75 11.17
N GLU A 18 0.91 -1.51 12.47
CA GLU A 18 0.10 -0.44 13.07
C GLU A 18 -1.25 -0.26 12.35
N GLN A 19 -2.01 -1.35 12.21
CA GLN A 19 -3.23 -1.38 11.40
C GLN A 19 -4.28 -0.37 11.86
N GLN A 20 -4.29 -0.02 13.15
CA GLN A 20 -5.13 1.05 13.69
C GLN A 20 -4.79 2.45 13.16
N ILE A 21 -3.59 2.64 12.60
CA ILE A 21 -3.12 3.88 11.98
C ILE A 21 -3.17 3.78 10.44
N TYR A 22 -2.66 2.69 9.87
CA TYR A 22 -2.50 2.54 8.41
C TYR A 22 -3.62 1.77 7.71
N GLY A 23 -4.61 1.30 8.48
CA GLY A 23 -5.66 0.43 7.99
C GLY A 23 -5.22 -1.03 7.85
N ASN A 24 -6.18 -1.88 7.50
CA ASN A 24 -6.00 -3.33 7.37
C ASN A 24 -5.88 -3.80 5.90
N ARG A 25 -6.09 -2.91 4.92
CA ARG A 25 -5.90 -3.25 3.50
C ARG A 25 -4.43 -3.47 3.21
N SER A 26 -4.09 -4.62 2.64
CA SER A 26 -2.69 -4.94 2.29
C SER A 26 -2.23 -4.17 1.04
N PHE A 27 -0.90 -3.98 0.91
CA PHE A 27 -0.32 -3.39 -0.31
C PHE A 27 -0.70 -4.18 -1.56
N LYS A 28 -0.76 -5.52 -1.45
CA LYS A 28 -1.14 -6.42 -2.55
C LYS A 28 -2.59 -6.18 -3.00
N GLU A 29 -3.52 -6.08 -2.06
CA GLU A 29 -4.93 -5.75 -2.35
C GLU A 29 -5.11 -4.36 -2.97
N TYR A 30 -4.23 -3.41 -2.69
CA TYR A 30 -4.24 -2.11 -3.37
C TYR A 30 -3.73 -2.20 -4.80
N PHE A 31 -2.66 -2.97 -5.03
CA PHE A 31 -1.98 -3.05 -6.32
C PHE A 31 -2.70 -3.95 -7.35
N GLU A 32 -3.39 -4.99 -6.90
CA GLU A 32 -4.10 -5.95 -7.76
C GLU A 32 -5.56 -5.56 -8.05
N ALA A 33 -6.03 -4.43 -7.52
CA ALA A 33 -7.39 -3.90 -7.74
C ALA A 33 -7.47 -3.05 -9.00
#